data_AF-A0A498MBS5-F1
#
_entry.id   AF-A0A498MBS5-F1
#
_cell.length_a   1.000
_cell.length_b   1.000
_cell.length_c   1.000
_cell.angle_alpha   90.00
_cell.angle_beta   90.00
_cell.angle_gamma   90.00
#
_symmetry.space_group_name_H-M   'P 1'
#
loop_
_entity.id
_entity.type
_entity.pdbx_description
1 polymer ?
#
loop_
_entity_poly.entity_id
_entity_poly.type
_entity_poly.pdbx_seq_one_letter_code
_entity_poly.pdbx_strand_id
1 'polypeptide(L)'
;MLSTQLFYGKRSVVVVPADPAISDDEGSDEEDNDVADPDFIPPVHNVDTPCSNDMVPSAKRKCFSPQVIKHITYQTNLYATQKDVNTTFTTTEDKMRNFVAILLYMGISELPSIDDYWAMETRVPQVANL
;
A
#
# COMPACT_ATOMS: atom_id res chain seq x y z
N MET A 1 22.20 28.96 -15.08
CA MET A 1 21.07 28.08 -15.47
C MET A 1 21.65 26.70 -15.72
N LEU A 2 21.45 25.74 -14.81
CA LEU A 2 21.96 24.37 -14.95
C LEU A 2 20.82 23.44 -15.33
N SER A 3 21.04 22.71 -16.43
CA SER A 3 20.09 21.85 -17.14
C SER A 3 20.05 20.45 -16.53
N THR A 4 18.86 19.94 -16.19
CA THR A 4 18.62 18.66 -15.49
C THR A 4 18.46 17.43 -16.40
N GLN A 5 18.88 17.50 -17.66
CA GLN A 5 18.66 16.40 -18.60
C GLN A 5 19.83 15.42 -18.66
N LEU A 6 19.93 14.50 -17.69
CA LEU A 6 20.77 13.29 -17.85
C LEU A 6 20.41 12.15 -16.87
N PHE A 7 19.16 11.68 -16.87
CA PHE A 7 18.78 10.48 -16.10
C PHE A 7 17.92 9.45 -16.84
N TYR A 8 17.67 9.62 -18.15
CA TYR A 8 17.00 8.59 -18.95
C TYR A 8 18.00 7.89 -19.87
N GLY A 9 18.51 6.76 -19.38
CA GLY A 9 19.26 5.80 -20.18
C GLY A 9 18.42 5.31 -21.36
N LYS A 10 19.03 5.37 -22.53
CA LYS A 10 18.53 4.95 -23.84
C LYS A 10 18.22 3.45 -23.85
N ARG A 11 16.94 3.06 -23.83
CA ARG A 11 16.52 1.68 -24.09
C ARG A 11 16.75 1.35 -25.58
N SER A 12 17.63 0.39 -25.85
CA SER A 12 17.80 -0.18 -27.17
C SER A 12 16.54 -0.95 -27.56
N VAL A 13 15.88 -0.55 -28.64
CA VAL A 13 14.74 -1.26 -29.23
C VAL A 13 15.31 -2.40 -30.06
N VAL A 14 15.11 -3.64 -29.60
CA VAL A 14 15.32 -4.82 -30.45
C VAL A 14 14.08 -4.94 -31.33
N VAL A 15 14.27 -4.70 -32.64
CA VAL A 15 13.27 -4.91 -33.68
C VAL A 15 13.08 -6.41 -33.84
N VAL A 16 11.91 -6.93 -33.45
CA VAL A 16 11.50 -8.31 -33.73
C VAL A 16 11.07 -8.36 -35.20
N PRO A 17 11.65 -9.22 -36.05
CA PRO A 17 11.21 -9.37 -37.44
C PRO A 17 9.77 -9.90 -37.49
N ALA A 18 8.94 -9.23 -38.27
CA ALA A 18 7.63 -9.69 -38.67
C ALA A 18 7.77 -10.75 -39.75
N ASP A 19 7.21 -11.94 -39.52
CA ASP A 19 6.55 -12.70 -40.58
C ASP A 19 5.71 -13.87 -40.01
N PRO A 20 4.69 -14.34 -40.74
CA PRO A 20 3.34 -14.52 -40.22
C PRO A 20 2.93 -16.00 -40.30
N ALA A 21 2.52 -16.55 -39.18
CA ALA A 21 1.83 -17.83 -39.15
C ALA A 21 0.53 -17.67 -38.37
N ILE A 22 -0.50 -17.20 -39.09
CA ILE A 22 -1.89 -17.68 -39.06
C ILE A 22 -2.32 -18.52 -37.85
N SER A 23 -3.24 -17.97 -37.05
CA SER A 23 -4.63 -18.43 -37.05
C SER A 23 -5.52 -17.34 -36.45
N ASP A 24 -6.25 -16.62 -37.30
CA ASP A 24 -7.45 -15.90 -36.88
C ASP A 24 -8.51 -16.96 -36.55
N ASP A 25 -8.68 -17.25 -35.26
CA ASP A 25 -9.81 -18.04 -34.76
C ASP A 25 -10.84 -17.05 -34.20
N GLU A 26 -11.72 -16.60 -35.10
CA GLU A 26 -12.95 -15.90 -34.77
C GLU A 26 -13.97 -16.92 -34.27
N GLY A 27 -14.44 -16.72 -33.03
CA GLY A 27 -15.75 -17.20 -32.59
C GLY A 27 -15.75 -18.15 -31.40
N SER A 28 -16.16 -17.62 -30.24
CA SER A 28 -17.33 -18.12 -29.52
C SER A 28 -17.59 -17.24 -28.30
N ASP A 29 -18.61 -16.39 -28.38
CA ASP A 29 -19.28 -15.84 -27.20
C ASP A 29 -19.92 -17.02 -26.45
N GLU A 30 -19.15 -17.67 -25.58
CA GLU A 30 -19.69 -18.63 -24.64
C GLU A 30 -20.01 -17.88 -23.37
N GLU A 31 -21.29 -17.60 -23.21
CA GLU A 31 -21.96 -17.21 -21.98
C GLU A 31 -21.28 -17.89 -20.79
N ASP A 32 -20.61 -17.12 -19.94
CA ASP A 32 -20.22 -17.57 -18.60
C ASP A 32 -21.54 -17.84 -17.87
N ASN A 33 -21.94 -19.10 -17.97
CA ASN A 33 -23.09 -19.68 -17.32
C ASN A 33 -22.74 -19.67 -15.83
N ASP A 34 -23.06 -18.56 -15.15
CA ASP A 34 -22.94 -18.40 -13.71
C ASP A 34 -23.66 -19.57 -13.05
N VAL A 35 -22.89 -20.61 -12.71
CA VAL A 35 -23.32 -21.67 -11.80
C VAL A 35 -23.51 -20.97 -10.47
N ALA A 36 -24.72 -20.46 -10.26
CA ALA A 36 -25.18 -20.02 -8.97
C ALA A 36 -25.08 -21.24 -8.05
N ASP A 37 -24.20 -21.16 -7.06
CA ASP A 37 -24.10 -22.17 -6.01
C ASP A 37 -25.49 -22.30 -5.35
N PRO A 38 -26.19 -23.44 -5.54
CA PRO A 38 -27.54 -23.60 -5.00
C PRO A 38 -27.57 -23.61 -3.47
N ASP A 39 -26.39 -23.78 -2.83
CA ASP A 39 -26.24 -23.75 -1.37
C ASP A 39 -25.75 -22.39 -0.85
N PHE A 40 -25.65 -21.36 -1.71
CA PHE A 40 -25.33 -20.01 -1.25
C PHE A 40 -26.53 -19.41 -0.51
N ILE A 41 -26.48 -19.51 0.83
CA ILE A 41 -27.35 -18.75 1.72
C ILE A 41 -26.64 -17.41 2.00
N PRO A 42 -27.06 -16.28 1.40
CA PRO A 42 -26.50 -14.99 1.74
C PRO A 42 -26.72 -14.74 3.24
N PRO A 43 -25.73 -14.19 3.96
CA PRO A 43 -25.94 -13.77 5.33
C PRO A 43 -27.13 -12.82 5.39
N VAL A 44 -28.19 -13.21 6.09
CA VAL A 44 -29.32 -12.33 6.39
C VAL A 44 -28.80 -11.18 7.25
N HIS A 45 -28.47 -10.07 6.62
CA HIS A 45 -28.31 -8.81 7.32
C HIS A 45 -29.69 -8.41 7.84
N ASN A 46 -30.00 -8.79 9.08
CA ASN A 46 -31.14 -8.28 9.83
C ASN A 46 -30.97 -6.76 9.95
N VAL A 47 -31.73 -6.01 9.17
CA VAL A 47 -31.73 -4.53 9.10
C VAL A 47 -32.52 -3.93 10.27
N ASP A 48 -32.30 -4.40 11.49
CA ASP A 48 -32.93 -3.88 12.70
C ASP A 48 -31.92 -3.62 13.81
N THR A 49 -30.71 -3.19 13.44
CA THR A 49 -29.87 -2.46 14.40
C THR A 49 -30.27 -0.99 14.30
N PRO A 50 -30.82 -0.36 15.36
CA PRO A 50 -31.07 1.07 15.32
C PRO A 50 -29.73 1.76 15.07
N CYS A 51 -29.61 2.45 13.93
CA CYS A 51 -28.56 3.43 13.73
C CYS A 51 -28.70 4.46 14.85
N SER A 52 -27.92 4.27 15.91
CA SER A 52 -27.83 5.21 17.01
C SER A 52 -27.28 6.52 16.45
N ASN A 53 -28.20 7.44 16.14
CA ASN A 53 -27.93 8.76 15.55
C ASN A 53 -27.29 9.75 16.55
N ASP A 54 -26.60 9.25 17.56
CA ASP A 54 -25.82 10.05 18.51
C ASP A 54 -24.32 9.86 18.26
N MET A 55 -23.88 9.88 17.00
CA MET A 55 -22.45 9.81 16.70
C MET A 55 -21.85 11.21 16.75
N VAL A 56 -21.72 11.74 17.97
CA VAL A 56 -20.68 12.73 18.28
C VAL A 56 -19.38 12.20 17.65
N PRO A 57 -18.63 12.98 16.83
CA PRO A 57 -17.36 12.53 16.30
C PRO A 57 -16.28 12.59 17.39
N SER A 58 -16.51 11.91 18.51
CA SER A 58 -15.55 11.76 19.62
C SER A 58 -14.74 10.46 19.50
N ALA A 59 -15.02 9.64 18.49
CA ALA A 59 -14.11 8.57 18.10
C ALA A 59 -12.89 9.22 17.43
N LYS A 60 -11.78 9.37 18.18
CA LYS A 60 -10.46 9.58 17.59
C LYS A 60 -10.32 8.58 16.45
N ARG A 61 -10.37 9.04 15.20
CA ARG A 61 -10.29 8.16 14.03
C ARG A 61 -8.93 7.48 14.07
N LYS A 62 -8.89 6.25 14.58
CA LYS A 62 -7.71 5.39 14.49
C LYS A 62 -7.67 4.94 13.03
N CYS A 63 -6.88 5.63 12.21
CA CYS A 63 -6.75 5.32 10.78
C CYS A 63 -6.32 3.86 10.53
N PHE A 64 -5.67 3.24 11.53
CA PHE A 64 -5.29 1.84 11.50
C PHE A 64 -5.77 1.12 12.76
N SER A 65 -6.34 -0.07 12.57
CA SER A 65 -6.66 -0.96 13.69
C SER A 65 -5.38 -1.51 14.31
N PRO A 66 -5.37 -1.82 15.62
CA PRO A 66 -4.21 -2.46 16.26
C PRO A 66 -3.81 -3.78 15.60
N GLN A 67 -4.79 -4.52 15.08
CA GLN A 67 -4.57 -5.81 14.41
C GLN A 67 -3.75 -5.64 13.12
N VAL A 68 -4.01 -4.58 12.35
CA VAL A 68 -3.23 -4.27 11.14
C VAL A 68 -1.79 -3.93 11.49
N ILE A 69 -1.56 -3.08 12.52
CA ILE A 69 -0.21 -2.74 12.97
C ILE A 69 0.55 -3.99 13.43
N LYS A 70 -0.10 -4.85 14.21
CA LYS A 70 0.46 -6.13 14.64
C LYS A 70 0.83 -7.03 13.47
N HIS A 71 -0.06 -7.14 12.47
CA HIS A 71 0.19 -7.96 11.29
C HIS A 71 1.39 -7.45 10.49
N ILE A 72 1.45 -6.15 10.20
CA ILE A 72 2.57 -5.54 9.46
C ILE A 72 3.87 -5.74 10.24
N THR A 73 3.87 -5.48 11.56
CA THR A 73 5.04 -5.68 12.43
C THR A 73 5.58 -7.11 12.33
N TYR A 74 4.69 -8.09 12.45
CA TYR A 74 5.05 -9.51 12.34
C TYR A 74 5.67 -9.83 10.97
N GLN A 75 5.03 -9.41 9.88
CA GLN A 75 5.52 -9.67 8.52
C GLN A 75 6.86 -9.00 8.25
N THR A 76 7.06 -7.76 8.72
CA THR A 76 8.33 -7.05 8.56
C THR A 76 9.49 -7.75 9.29
N ASN A 77 9.26 -8.23 10.51
CA ASN A 77 10.25 -9.00 11.26
C ASN A 77 10.53 -10.35 10.58
N LEU A 78 9.48 -11.07 10.17
CA LEU A 78 9.62 -12.34 9.48
C LEU A 78 10.44 -12.19 8.19
N TYR A 79 10.13 -11.18 7.38
CA TYR A 79 10.87 -10.89 6.16
C TYR A 79 12.34 -10.58 6.44
N ALA A 80 12.65 -9.81 7.49
CA ALA A 80 14.03 -9.51 7.85
C ALA A 80 14.83 -10.80 8.14
N THR A 81 14.26 -11.72 8.93
CA THR A 81 14.90 -13.01 9.24
C THR A 81 15.01 -13.92 8.01
N GLN A 82 14.03 -13.89 7.11
CA GLN A 82 14.08 -14.64 5.85
C GLN A 82 15.13 -14.09 4.88
N LYS A 83 15.32 -12.77 4.86
CA LYS A 83 16.26 -12.10 3.96
C LYS A 83 17.71 -12.26 4.41
N ASP A 84 17.94 -12.21 5.72
CA ASP A 84 19.25 -12.42 6.34
C ASP A 84 19.09 -13.16 7.67
N VAL A 85 19.65 -14.37 7.71
CA VAL A 85 19.61 -15.25 8.90
C VAL A 85 20.33 -14.62 10.09
N ASN A 86 21.33 -13.77 9.84
CA ASN A 86 22.12 -13.11 10.89
C ASN A 86 21.59 -11.71 11.24
N THR A 87 20.40 -11.34 10.75
CA THR A 87 19.86 -10.01 11.00
C THR A 87 19.64 -9.78 12.49
N THR A 88 20.05 -8.60 12.97
CA THR A 88 19.67 -8.09 14.29
C THR A 88 18.44 -7.18 14.20
N PHE A 89 17.91 -6.98 12.98
CA PHE A 89 16.75 -6.15 12.78
C PHE A 89 15.53 -6.79 13.45
N THR A 90 14.93 -6.03 14.36
CA THR A 90 13.64 -6.34 14.96
C THR A 90 12.90 -5.05 15.25
N THR A 91 11.62 -5.03 14.94
CA THR A 91 10.73 -3.89 15.15
C THR A 91 9.56 -4.28 16.06
N THR A 92 9.03 -3.29 16.77
CA THR A 92 7.88 -3.44 17.66
C THR A 92 6.66 -2.75 17.08
N GLU A 93 5.47 -3.08 17.59
CA GLU A 93 4.22 -2.45 17.15
C GLU A 93 4.25 -0.91 17.32
N ASP A 94 4.90 -0.42 18.38
CA ASP A 94 5.07 1.02 18.62
C ASP A 94 5.97 1.68 17.57
N LYS A 95 7.12 1.08 17.27
CA LYS A 95 8.02 1.57 16.21
C LYS A 95 7.34 1.54 14.85
N MET A 96 6.57 0.49 14.57
CA MET A 96 5.81 0.38 13.32
C MET A 96 4.71 1.44 13.24
N ARG A 97 4.00 1.72 14.34
CA ARG A 97 3.03 2.81 14.40
C ARG A 97 3.69 4.16 14.15
N ASN A 98 4.84 4.43 14.76
CA ASN A 98 5.59 5.68 14.56
C ASN A 98 6.03 5.83 13.10
N PHE A 99 6.54 4.75 12.49
CA PHE A 99 6.89 4.74 11.08
C PHE A 99 5.69 5.06 10.16
N VAL A 100 4.54 4.42 10.40
CA VAL A 100 3.31 4.71 9.65
C VAL A 100 2.84 6.16 9.88
N ALA A 101 2.96 6.68 11.10
CA ALA A 101 2.62 8.07 11.40
C ALA A 101 3.52 9.05 10.63
N ILE A 102 4.83 8.78 10.56
CA ILE A 102 5.78 9.56 9.75
C ILE A 102 5.34 9.58 8.29
N LEU A 103 5.01 8.41 7.70
CA LEU A 103 4.55 8.33 6.31
C LEU A 103 3.27 9.13 6.07
N LEU A 104 2.31 9.11 7.01
CA LEU A 104 1.09 9.91 6.92
C LEU A 104 1.40 11.42 6.96
N TYR A 105 2.30 11.85 7.85
CA TYR A 105 2.69 13.26 7.93
C TYR A 105 3.39 13.75 6.66
N MET A 106 4.28 12.93 6.10
CA MET A 106 4.94 13.23 4.82
C MET A 106 3.94 13.33 3.66
N GLY A 107 2.90 12.49 3.66
CA GLY A 107 1.83 12.58 2.67
C GLY A 107 0.92 13.80 2.82
N ILE A 108 0.90 14.45 4.00
CA ILE A 108 0.12 15.68 4.24
C ILE A 108 0.97 16.92 3.93
N SER A 109 2.25 16.90 4.29
CA SER A 109 3.17 18.03 4.18
C SER A 109 4.37 17.67 3.30
N GLU A 110 4.14 17.64 1.99
CA GLU A 110 5.15 17.25 1.01
C GLU A 110 6.30 18.27 0.93
N LEU A 111 7.52 17.81 1.17
CA LEU A 111 8.77 18.55 0.91
C LEU A 111 9.47 18.00 -0.35
N PRO A 112 10.27 18.82 -1.05
CA PRO A 112 10.87 18.42 -2.32
C PRO A 112 11.90 17.30 -2.19
N SER A 113 12.54 17.13 -1.03
CA SER A 113 13.38 15.99 -0.70
C SER A 113 12.97 15.34 0.63
N ILE A 114 13.23 14.03 0.74
CA ILE A 114 13.06 13.26 1.98
C ILE A 114 13.98 13.77 3.09
N ASP A 115 15.17 14.26 2.73
CA ASP A 115 16.16 14.76 3.70
C ASP A 115 15.70 16.08 4.33
N ASP A 116 14.84 16.84 3.64
CA ASP A 116 14.37 18.14 4.11
C ASP A 116 13.51 18.02 5.37
N TYR A 117 12.85 16.88 5.59
CA TYR A 117 12.08 16.63 6.82
C TYR A 117 12.95 16.57 8.08
N TRP A 118 14.23 16.17 7.93
CA TRP A 118 15.20 16.06 9.02
C TRP A 118 16.29 17.14 9.01
N ALA A 119 16.41 17.92 7.93
CA ALA A 119 17.35 19.04 7.81
C ALA A 119 17.09 20.12 8.89
N MET A 120 18.12 20.85 9.32
CA MET A 120 17.98 21.84 10.40
C MET A 120 17.04 22.99 10.04
N GLU A 121 17.07 23.48 8.81
CA GLU A 121 16.37 24.70 8.39
C GLU A 121 14.88 24.43 8.07
N THR A 122 14.59 23.27 7.49
CA THR A 122 13.24 22.87 7.06
C THR A 122 12.64 21.77 7.94
N ARG A 123 13.24 21.53 9.12
CA ARG A 123 12.88 20.43 10.02
C ARG A 123 11.38 20.43 10.30
N VAL A 124 10.74 19.28 10.12
CA VAL A 124 9.35 19.06 10.54
C VAL A 124 9.38 18.29 11.87
N PRO A 125 9.13 18.93 13.03
CA PRO A 125 9.28 18.28 14.33
C PRO A 125 8.43 17.02 14.51
N GLN A 126 7.25 16.99 13.88
CA GLN A 126 6.31 15.87 13.88
C GLN A 126 6.80 14.67 13.06
N VAL A 127 7.85 14.82 12.27
CA VAL A 127 8.50 13.72 11.55
C VAL A 127 9.86 13.40 12.19
N ALA A 128 10.63 14.45 12.52
CA ALA A 128 12.02 14.29 12.92
C ALA A 128 12.26 13.89 14.38
N ASN A 129 11.25 14.01 15.26
CA ASN A 129 11.40 13.77 16.70
C ASN A 129 10.50 12.63 17.23
N LEU A 130 9.98 11.79 16.35
CA LEU A 130 8.98 10.76 16.64
C LEU A 130 9.60 9.40 17.04
#